data_AF-A0AAU8PH09-F1
#
_entry.id   AF-A0AAU8PH09-F1
#
_cell.length_a   1.000
_cell.length_b   1.000
_cell.length_c   1.000
_cell.angle_alpha   90.00
_cell.angle_beta   90.00
_cell.angle_gamma   90.00
#
_symmetry.space_group_name_H-M   'P 1'
#
loop_
_entity.id
_entity.type
_entity.pdbx_description
1 polymer ?
#
loop_
_entity_poly.entity_id
_entity_poly.type
_entity_poly.pdbx_seq_one_letter_code
_entity_poly.pdbx_strand_id
1 'polypeptide(L)'
;MSTLPAYIRRFCKDVLRQYPLFKQELAALEEEKKAAAESFPVATWREAAGRQAIGDPTSRQAFRLLRLEERWRQVRFYVQAVEDLLAYLEEEKRRLVEMHFFDSYPPWRVAQELGVSESSFFRYEKEILTLLAHRLGL
;
A
#
# COMPACT_ATOMS: atom_id res chain seq x y z
N MET A 1 -11.85 -24.52 8.10
CA MET A 1 -11.20 -23.27 7.65
C MET A 1 -9.93 -23.64 6.91
N SER A 2 -9.89 -23.40 5.60
CA SER A 2 -8.74 -23.65 4.73
C SER A 2 -7.49 -22.99 5.31
N THR A 3 -6.43 -23.77 5.47
CA THR A 3 -5.17 -23.25 6.02
C THR A 3 -4.46 -22.50 4.89
N LEU A 4 -4.40 -21.17 4.98
CA LEU A 4 -3.67 -20.35 4.00
C LEU A 4 -2.25 -20.87 3.82
N PRO A 5 -1.76 -21.05 2.59
CA PRO A 5 -0.37 -21.39 2.32
C PRO A 5 0.60 -20.45 3.02
N ALA A 6 1.74 -20.98 3.48
CA ALA A 6 2.71 -20.19 4.25
C ALA A 6 3.25 -18.98 3.47
N TYR A 7 3.37 -19.08 2.14
CA TYR A 7 3.82 -17.98 1.29
C TYR A 7 2.81 -16.83 1.25
N ILE A 8 1.50 -17.12 1.20
CA ILE A 8 0.43 -16.10 1.24
C ILE A 8 0.44 -15.39 2.59
N ARG A 9 0.56 -16.14 3.69
CA ARG A 9 0.64 -15.55 5.02
C ARG A 9 1.84 -14.62 5.15
N ARG A 10 3.01 -15.02 4.63
CA ARG A 10 4.22 -14.18 4.63
C ARG A 10 4.00 -12.92 3.81
N PHE A 11 3.44 -13.05 2.61
CA PHE A 11 3.11 -11.92 1.74
C PHE A 11 2.17 -10.93 2.44
N CYS A 12 1.07 -11.39 3.02
CA CYS A 12 0.15 -10.54 3.77
C CYS A 12 0.81 -9.83 4.95
N LYS A 13 1.70 -10.51 5.69
CA LYS A 13 2.48 -9.88 6.78
C LYS A 13 3.42 -8.79 6.25
N ASP A 14 4.09 -9.05 5.14
CA ASP A 14 5.01 -8.09 4.52
C ASP A 14 4.24 -6.86 4.02
N VAL A 15 3.07 -7.03 3.39
CA VAL A 15 2.18 -5.93 2.99
C VAL A 15 1.76 -5.08 4.19
N LEU A 16 1.36 -5.70 5.31
CA LEU A 16 0.96 -4.97 6.53
C LEU A 16 2.13 -4.20 7.15
N ARG A 17 3.34 -4.76 7.15
CA ARG A 17 4.56 -4.05 7.62
C ARG A 17 4.95 -2.90 6.71
N GLN A 18 4.72 -3.04 5.41
CA GLN A 18 5.04 -2.02 4.42
C GLN A 18 3.97 -0.94 4.33
N TYR A 19 2.79 -1.13 4.93
CA TYR A 19 1.70 -0.16 4.88
C TYR A 19 2.08 1.28 5.29
N PRO A 20 2.82 1.53 6.40
CA PRO A 20 3.27 2.88 6.74
C PRO A 20 4.16 3.50 5.65
N LEU A 21 5.02 2.68 5.03
CA LEU A 21 5.88 3.09 3.92
C LEU A 21 5.06 3.37 2.66
N PHE A 22 4.07 2.53 2.32
CA PHE A 22 3.17 2.75 1.20
C PHE A 22 2.33 4.03 1.36
N LYS A 23 1.93 4.36 2.59
CA LYS A 23 1.23 5.61 2.89
C LYS A 23 2.14 6.83 2.69
N GLN A 24 3.40 6.74 3.08
CA GLN A 24 4.40 7.78 2.81
C GLN A 24 4.71 7.90 1.32
N GLU A 25 4.83 6.78 0.60
CA GLU A 25 5.02 6.76 -0.86
C GLU A 25 3.82 7.37 -1.59
N LEU A 26 2.58 7.06 -1.19
CA LEU A 26 1.40 7.70 -1.77
C LEU A 26 1.37 9.20 -1.51
N ALA A 27 1.66 9.64 -0.28
CA ALA A 27 1.71 11.06 0.03
C ALA A 27 2.79 11.78 -0.80
N ALA A 28 3.97 11.18 -0.95
CA ALA A 28 5.04 11.72 -1.79
C ALA A 28 4.64 11.76 -3.28
N LEU A 29 3.99 10.71 -3.79
CA LEU A 29 3.52 10.64 -5.18
C LEU A 29 2.35 11.60 -5.47
N GLU A 30 1.48 11.85 -4.48
CA GLU A 30 0.42 12.86 -4.58
C GLU A 30 0.99 14.27 -4.59
N GLU A 31 2.01 14.55 -3.77
CA GLU A 31 2.73 15.82 -3.78
C GLU A 31 3.52 16.00 -5.08
N GLU A 32 4.15 14.96 -5.64
CA GLU A 32 4.77 15.02 -6.97
C GLU A 32 3.73 15.27 -8.08
N LYS A 33 2.54 14.68 -8.00
CA LYS A 33 1.45 14.96 -8.94
C LYS A 33 0.93 16.39 -8.81
N LYS A 34 0.80 16.92 -7.60
CA LYS A 34 0.41 18.32 -7.38
C LYS A 34 1.49 19.28 -7.87
N ALA A 35 2.76 19.04 -7.54
CA ALA A 35 3.87 19.86 -8.00
C ALA A 35 4.01 19.81 -9.53
N ALA A 36 3.78 18.66 -10.16
CA ALA A 36 3.71 18.55 -11.61
C ALA A 36 2.51 19.34 -12.15
N ALA A 37 1.31 19.23 -11.54
CA ALA A 37 0.11 19.99 -11.92
C ALA A 37 0.28 21.51 -11.77
N GLU A 38 0.97 21.97 -10.74
CA GLU A 38 1.33 23.39 -10.55
C GLU A 38 2.42 23.84 -11.50
N SER A 39 3.34 22.93 -11.86
CA SER A 39 4.35 23.16 -12.90
C SER A 39 3.80 23.02 -14.32
N PHE A 40 2.53 22.62 -14.51
CA PHE A 40 1.85 22.72 -15.80
C PHE A 40 1.19 24.10 -15.89
N PRO A 41 1.77 25.07 -16.62
CA PRO A 41 1.01 26.25 -16.95
C PRO A 41 -0.14 25.81 -17.83
N VAL A 42 -1.35 26.20 -17.45
CA VAL A 42 -2.56 26.17 -18.27
C VAL A 42 -2.18 26.54 -19.71
N ALA A 43 -2.38 25.58 -20.62
CA ALA A 43 -2.38 25.70 -22.07
C ALA A 43 -1.61 26.90 -22.66
N THR A 44 -0.40 26.67 -23.13
CA THR A 44 0.01 27.26 -24.40
C THR A 44 0.32 26.14 -25.37
N TRP A 45 -0.69 25.76 -26.15
CA TRP A 45 -0.47 25.23 -27.49
C TRP A 45 0.34 26.27 -28.26
N ARG A 46 1.67 26.20 -28.18
CA ARG A 46 2.54 26.86 -29.14
C ARG A 46 3.07 25.78 -30.06
N GLU A 47 2.54 25.82 -31.28
CA GLU A 47 3.11 25.17 -32.45
C GLU A 47 4.63 25.33 -32.43
N ALA A 48 5.34 24.21 -32.44
CA ALA A 48 6.75 24.18 -32.78
C ALA A 48 6.96 23.12 -33.85
N ALA A 49 6.65 23.51 -35.09
CA ALA A 49 7.23 22.89 -36.26
C ALA A 49 8.75 23.18 -36.23
N GLY A 50 9.57 22.13 -36.14
CA GLY A 50 11.02 22.25 -36.16
C GLY A 50 11.69 20.88 -36.07
N ARG A 51 11.89 20.25 -37.23
CA ARG A 51 12.58 18.96 -37.39
C ARG A 51 13.99 18.99 -36.81
N GLN A 52 14.32 18.11 -35.87
CA GLN A 52 15.63 17.42 -35.84
C GLN A 52 15.66 16.25 -34.85
N ALA A 53 16.04 15.07 -35.36
CA ALA A 53 16.54 13.89 -34.64
C ALA A 53 15.80 13.52 -33.33
N ILE A 54 14.53 13.16 -33.43
CA ILE A 54 13.74 12.66 -32.30
C ILE A 54 14.02 11.16 -32.15
N GLY A 55 15.10 10.81 -31.45
CA GLY A 55 15.18 9.54 -30.74
C GLY A 55 14.16 9.55 -29.60
N ASP A 56 12.88 9.47 -29.96
CA ASP A 56 11.66 9.56 -29.13
C ASP A 56 11.85 9.88 -27.64
N PRO A 57 12.19 11.15 -27.30
CA PRO A 57 12.11 11.66 -25.94
C PRO A 57 10.67 11.57 -25.43
N THR A 58 9.70 11.80 -26.33
CA THR A 58 8.25 11.74 -26.06
C THR A 58 7.82 10.32 -25.69
N SER A 59 8.25 9.29 -26.42
CA SER A 59 7.91 7.90 -26.06
C SER A 59 8.60 7.50 -24.75
N ARG A 60 9.87 7.88 -24.53
CA ARG A 60 10.57 7.62 -23.25
C ARG A 60 9.89 8.32 -22.06
N GLN A 61 9.41 9.54 -22.24
CA GLN A 61 8.65 10.26 -21.21
C GLN A 61 7.27 9.63 -20.97
N ALA A 62 6.55 9.26 -22.02
CA ALA A 62 5.29 8.52 -21.91
C ALA A 62 5.47 7.17 -21.19
N PHE A 63 6.51 6.40 -21.51
CA PHE A 63 6.82 5.15 -20.79
C PHE A 63 7.18 5.37 -19.32
N ARG A 64 7.87 6.47 -18.99
CA ARG A 64 8.16 6.82 -17.58
C ARG A 64 6.87 7.16 -16.82
N LEU A 65 5.98 7.95 -17.41
CA LEU A 65 4.68 8.29 -16.82
C LEU A 65 3.82 7.05 -16.62
N LEU A 66 3.72 6.17 -17.63
CA LEU A 66 2.97 4.92 -17.53
C LEU A 66 3.50 4.00 -16.43
N ARG A 67 4.83 3.89 -16.26
CA ARG A 67 5.45 3.12 -15.16
C ARG A 67 5.14 3.71 -13.79
N LEU A 68 5.18 5.04 -13.67
CA LEU A 68 4.83 5.74 -12.43
C LEU A 68 3.35 5.55 -12.08
N GLU A 69 2.46 5.65 -13.07
CA GLU A 69 1.02 5.39 -12.89
C GLU A 69 0.73 3.95 -12.47
N GLU A 70 1.38 2.98 -13.10
CA GLU A 70 1.23 1.57 -12.76
C GLU A 70 1.68 1.31 -11.31
N ARG A 71 2.83 1.86 -10.92
CA ARG A 71 3.33 1.75 -9.55
C ARG A 71 2.39 2.43 -8.56
N TRP A 72 1.87 3.62 -8.89
CA TRP A 72 0.89 4.32 -8.05
C TRP A 72 -0.40 3.51 -7.91
N ARG A 73 -0.92 2.91 -8.99
CA ARG A 73 -2.11 2.05 -8.94
C ARG A 73 -1.89 0.84 -8.04
N GLN A 74 -0.73 0.18 -8.13
CA GLN A 74 -0.40 -0.96 -7.29
C GLN A 74 -0.30 -0.56 -5.81
N VAL A 75 0.48 0.48 -5.48
CA VAL A 75 0.61 0.95 -4.09
C VAL A 75 -0.74 1.39 -3.54
N ARG A 76 -1.54 2.12 -4.32
CA ARG A 76 -2.90 2.51 -3.95
C ARG A 76 -3.79 1.31 -3.68
N PHE A 77 -3.73 0.28 -4.52
CA PHE A 77 -4.51 -0.95 -4.33
C PHE A 77 -4.18 -1.63 -3.00
N TYR A 78 -2.89 -1.75 -2.66
CA TYR A 78 -2.48 -2.33 -1.38
C TYR A 78 -2.90 -1.48 -0.18
N VAL A 79 -2.74 -0.15 -0.25
CA VAL A 79 -3.17 0.76 0.82
C VAL A 79 -4.67 0.67 1.03
N GLN A 80 -5.45 0.73 -0.05
CA GLN A 80 -6.91 0.63 0.03
C GLN A 80 -7.36 -0.73 0.59
N ALA A 81 -6.71 -1.84 0.20
CA ALA A 81 -7.02 -3.15 0.75
C ALA A 81 -6.75 -3.23 2.27
N VAL A 82 -5.70 -2.57 2.75
CA VAL A 82 -5.39 -2.49 4.18
C VAL A 82 -6.37 -1.55 4.90
N GLU A 83 -6.72 -0.41 4.33
CA GLU A 83 -7.71 0.50 4.92
C GLU A 83 -9.10 -0.15 5.02
N ASP A 84 -9.56 -0.83 3.97
CA ASP A 84 -10.81 -1.59 3.97
C ASP A 84 -10.80 -2.70 5.03
N LEU A 85 -9.66 -3.36 5.22
CA LEU A 85 -9.47 -4.36 6.26
C LEU A 85 -9.57 -3.71 7.65
N LEU A 86 -8.85 -2.60 7.89
CA LEU A 86 -8.89 -1.90 9.18
C LEU A 86 -10.27 -1.34 9.49
N ALA A 87 -11.02 -0.90 8.47
CA ALA A 87 -12.41 -0.44 8.62
C ALA A 87 -13.36 -1.58 9.00
N TYR A 88 -13.13 -2.80 8.49
CA TYR A 88 -13.92 -3.98 8.80
C TYR A 88 -13.56 -4.61 10.16
N LEU A 89 -12.31 -4.45 10.61
CA LEU A 89 -11.86 -5.01 11.88
C LEU A 89 -12.45 -4.24 13.08
N GLU A 90 -12.84 -5.00 14.10
CA GLU A 90 -13.19 -4.49 15.42
C GLU A 90 -12.01 -3.76 16.07
N GLU A 91 -12.29 -2.82 16.96
CA GLU A 91 -11.29 -1.93 17.58
C GLU A 91 -10.13 -2.71 18.25
N GLU A 92 -10.42 -3.82 18.93
CA GLU A 92 -9.39 -4.68 19.53
C GLU A 92 -8.44 -5.27 18.47
N LYS A 93 -8.99 -5.77 17.37
CA LYS A 93 -8.20 -6.37 16.28
C LYS A 93 -7.43 -5.30 15.51
N ARG A 94 -7.98 -4.09 15.38
CA ARG A 94 -7.30 -2.93 14.79
C ARG A 94 -6.08 -2.54 15.60
N ARG A 95 -6.24 -2.38 16.92
CA ARG A 95 -5.13 -2.07 17.84
C ARG A 95 -4.04 -3.13 17.83
N LEU A 96 -4.40 -4.40 17.70
CA LEU A 96 -3.44 -5.49 17.51
C LEU A 96 -2.61 -5.27 16.24
N VAL A 97 -3.26 -4.92 15.12
CA VAL A 97 -2.57 -4.67 13.85
C VAL A 97 -1.62 -3.48 13.97
N GLU A 98 -2.09 -2.37 14.54
CA GLU A 98 -1.29 -1.16 14.71
C GLU A 98 -0.05 -1.44 15.56
N MET A 99 -0.21 -2.04 16.75
CA MET A 99 0.93 -2.32 17.62
C MET A 99 1.89 -3.36 17.04
N HIS A 100 1.38 -4.44 16.43
CA HIS A 100 2.26 -5.51 15.94
C HIS A 100 2.92 -5.17 14.62
N PHE A 101 2.19 -4.59 13.67
CA PHE A 101 2.67 -4.35 12.31
C PHE A 101 3.19 -2.93 12.09
N PHE A 102 2.63 -1.91 12.74
CA PHE A 102 3.10 -0.53 12.56
C PHE A 102 4.22 -0.21 13.54
N ASP A 103 4.02 -0.51 14.82
CA ASP A 103 5.01 -0.22 15.87
C ASP A 103 6.05 -1.35 16.06
N SER A 104 5.90 -2.45 15.32
CA SER A 104 6.80 -3.62 15.36
C SER A 104 6.95 -4.23 16.77
N TYR A 105 5.93 -4.11 17.63
CA TYR A 105 5.97 -4.73 18.95
C TYR A 105 5.90 -6.26 18.86
N PRO A 106 6.61 -6.97 19.75
CA PRO A 106 6.57 -8.43 19.78
C PRO A 106 5.20 -8.94 20.27
N PRO A 107 4.74 -10.12 19.81
CA PRO A 107 3.41 -10.67 20.11
C PRO A 107 3.04 -10.69 21.60
N TRP A 108 3.97 -11.07 22.46
CA TRP A 108 3.76 -11.15 23.91
C TRP A 108 3.42 -9.78 24.53
N ARG A 109 4.02 -8.71 24.02
CA ARG A 109 3.79 -7.34 24.50
C ARG A 109 2.44 -6.80 24.05
N VAL A 110 2.07 -7.10 22.81
CA VAL A 110 0.75 -6.76 22.27
C VAL A 110 -0.36 -7.52 23.00
N ALA A 111 -0.13 -8.80 23.31
CA ALA A 111 -1.05 -9.61 24.10
C ALA A 111 -1.23 -9.04 25.53
N GLN A 112 -0.13 -8.64 26.17
CA GLN A 112 -0.14 -8.01 27.48
C GLN A 112 -0.94 -6.69 27.48
N GLU A 113 -0.71 -5.81 26.50
CA GLU A 113 -1.39 -4.52 26.44
C GLU A 113 -2.89 -4.61 26.10
N LEU A 114 -3.26 -5.61 25.29
CA LEU A 114 -4.67 -5.87 24.99
C LEU A 114 -5.37 -6.69 26.07
N GLY A 115 -4.65 -7.17 27.10
CA GLY A 115 -5.21 -8.06 28.13
C GLY A 115 -5.67 -9.41 27.58
N VAL A 116 -5.12 -9.86 26.44
CA VAL A 116 -5.49 -11.11 25.78
C VAL A 116 -4.40 -12.17 25.93
N SER A 117 -4.79 -13.44 25.84
CA SER A 117 -3.82 -14.54 25.79
C SER A 117 -3.05 -14.56 24.47
N GLU A 118 -1.82 -15.08 24.47
CA GLU A 118 -1.04 -15.29 23.23
C GLU A 118 -1.80 -16.18 22.23
N SER A 119 -2.54 -17.17 22.72
CA SER A 119 -3.40 -18.02 21.88
C SER A 119 -4.47 -17.22 21.14
N SER A 120 -5.08 -16.25 21.81
CA SER A 120 -6.05 -15.33 21.19
C SER A 120 -5.37 -14.43 20.16
N PHE A 121 -4.15 -13.96 20.44
CA PHE A 121 -3.35 -13.17 19.49
C PHE A 121 -3.11 -13.94 18.19
N PHE A 122 -2.61 -15.18 18.25
CA PHE A 122 -2.35 -15.97 17.04
C PHE A 122 -3.63 -16.31 16.27
N ARG A 123 -4.75 -16.48 16.97
CA ARG A 123 -6.06 -16.66 16.33
C ARG A 123 -6.48 -15.41 15.56
N TYR A 124 -6.39 -14.24 16.18
CA TYR A 124 -6.73 -12.97 15.54
C TYR A 124 -5.79 -12.65 14.38
N GLU A 125 -4.49 -12.87 14.55
CA GLU A 125 -3.52 -12.72 13.47
C GLU A 125 -3.90 -13.58 12.25
N LYS A 126 -4.27 -14.85 12.48
CA LYS A 126 -4.71 -15.74 11.40
C LYS A 126 -5.98 -15.25 10.71
N GLU A 127 -6.97 -14.77 11.46
CA GLU A 127 -8.20 -14.19 10.91
C GLU A 127 -7.90 -12.95 10.05
N ILE A 128 -7.09 -12.02 10.57
CA ILE A 128 -6.70 -10.79 9.86
C ILE A 128 -6.00 -11.13 8.54
N LEU A 129 -5.02 -12.05 8.57
CA LEU A 129 -4.30 -12.46 7.36
C LEU A 129 -5.22 -13.16 6.35
N THR A 130 -6.26 -13.83 6.83
CA THR A 130 -7.25 -14.48 5.96
C THR A 130 -8.16 -13.46 5.30
N LEU A 131 -8.64 -12.48 6.04
CA LEU A 131 -9.43 -11.38 5.49
C LEU A 131 -8.63 -10.58 4.46
N LEU A 132 -7.35 -10.30 4.76
CA LEU A 132 -6.46 -9.61 3.83
C LEU A 132 -6.23 -10.43 2.55
N ALA A 133 -5.98 -11.73 2.67
CA ALA A 133 -5.80 -12.61 1.52
C ALA A 133 -7.04 -12.61 0.62
N HIS A 134 -8.25 -12.73 1.19
CA HIS A 134 -9.50 -12.63 0.44
C HIS A 134 -9.68 -11.29 -0.25
N ARG A 135 -9.29 -10.17 0.39
CA ARG A 135 -9.34 -8.83 -0.23
C ARG A 135 -8.35 -8.66 -1.37
N LEU A 136 -7.19 -9.29 -1.26
CA LEU A 136 -6.14 -9.29 -2.30
C LEU A 136 -6.42 -10.31 -3.42
N GLY A 137 -7.46 -11.14 -3.30
CA GLY A 137 -7.82 -12.16 -4.27
C GLY A 137 -6.85 -13.36 -4.30
N LEU A 138 -6.22 -13.67 -3.16
CA LEU A 138 -5.21 -14.73 -2.98
C LEU A 138 -5.77 -16.01 -2.36
#